data_AF-A0A2A5VGY4-F1
#
_entry.id   AF-A0A2A5VGY4-F1
#
_cell.length_a   1.000
_cell.length_b   1.000
_cell.length_c   1.000
_cell.angle_alpha   90.00
_cell.angle_beta   90.00
_cell.angle_gamma   90.00
#
_symmetry.space_group_name_H-M   'P 1'
#
loop_
_entity.id
_entity.type
_entity.pdbx_description
1 polymer ?
#
loop_
_entity_poly.entity_id
_entity_poly.type
_entity_poly.pdbx_seq_one_letter_code
_entity_poly.pdbx_strand_id
1 'polypeptide(L)'
;MCDAKDIAGSVRCRDCINNHAKSREKLNQGPPKSKADRLAREFITMLTNPSKHIDDSNHGNSMIYYSSLIDKHNGISPAKTAEEIGKRFKELRRKKDTSIIRDVANQNKWSENPPDFFEREELLQLITDSNSINNLNWDKLLSEVGELLEDDDT
;
A
#
# COMPACT_ATOMS: atom_id res chain seq x y z
N MET A 1 16.19 -8.83 -39.96
CA MET A 1 15.02 -9.35 -39.23
C MET A 1 14.92 -10.83 -39.58
N CYS A 2 14.81 -11.72 -38.60
CA CYS A 2 14.72 -13.16 -38.87
C CYS A 2 13.23 -13.50 -39.03
N ASP A 3 12.74 -13.52 -40.27
CA ASP A 3 11.32 -13.81 -40.56
C ASP A 3 11.01 -15.32 -40.52
N ALA A 4 11.83 -16.10 -39.82
CA ALA A 4 11.64 -17.54 -39.67
C ALA A 4 10.61 -17.82 -38.57
N LYS A 5 9.82 -18.89 -38.74
CA LYS A 5 8.93 -19.38 -37.68
C LYS A 5 9.75 -19.67 -36.42
N ASP A 6 9.20 -19.30 -35.25
CA ASP A 6 9.87 -19.42 -33.95
C ASP A 6 9.96 -20.89 -33.52
N ILE A 7 10.91 -21.60 -34.13
CA ILE A 7 11.27 -22.98 -33.81
C ILE A 7 12.63 -22.91 -33.14
N ALA A 8 12.63 -23.00 -31.81
CA ALA A 8 13.84 -22.99 -30.99
C ALA A 8 14.83 -24.06 -31.48
N GLY A 9 16.10 -23.67 -31.67
CA GLY A 9 17.17 -24.60 -32.06
C GLY A 9 17.33 -24.86 -33.55
N SER A 10 16.61 -24.16 -34.44
CA SER A 10 16.87 -24.28 -35.88
C SER A 10 18.26 -23.73 -36.26
N VAL A 11 18.95 -24.40 -37.19
CA VAL A 11 20.27 -23.99 -37.70
C VAL A 11 20.21 -22.57 -38.29
N ARG A 12 19.11 -22.23 -38.97
CA ARG A 12 18.88 -20.92 -39.59
C ARG A 12 18.79 -19.79 -38.55
N CYS A 13 18.09 -20.00 -37.44
CA CYS A 13 18.03 -19.01 -36.36
C CYS A 13 19.43 -18.77 -35.77
N ARG A 14 20.21 -19.84 -35.58
CA ARG A 14 21.59 -19.75 -35.07
C ARG A 14 22.47 -18.90 -35.98
N ASP A 15 22.41 -19.11 -37.29
CA ASP A 15 23.24 -18.35 -38.24
C ASP A 15 22.78 -16.88 -38.35
N CYS A 16 21.46 -16.62 -38.33
CA CYS A 16 20.94 -15.26 -38.28
C CYS A 16 21.39 -14.51 -37.02
N ILE A 17 21.26 -15.15 -35.85
CA ILE A 17 21.69 -14.56 -34.56
C ILE A 17 23.20 -14.29 -34.58
N ASN A 18 24.01 -15.25 -35.04
CA ASN A 18 25.46 -15.09 -35.16
C ASN A 18 25.85 -13.93 -36.09
N ASN A 19 25.21 -13.82 -37.25
CA ASN A 19 25.49 -12.73 -38.19
C ASN A 19 25.05 -11.38 -37.65
N HIS A 20 23.94 -11.33 -36.90
CA HIS A 20 23.48 -10.12 -36.24
C HIS A 20 24.44 -9.70 -35.11
N ALA A 21 24.94 -10.65 -34.32
CA ALA A 21 25.94 -10.40 -33.28
C ALA A 21 27.23 -9.82 -33.88
N LYS A 22 27.78 -10.47 -34.92
CA LYS A 22 28.97 -9.98 -35.64
C LYS A 22 28.77 -8.58 -36.21
N SER A 23 27.60 -8.29 -36.78
CA SER A 23 27.29 -6.98 -37.34
C SER A 23 27.22 -5.91 -36.25
N ARG A 24 26.57 -6.19 -35.11
CA ARG A 24 26.54 -5.28 -33.95
C ARG A 24 27.93 -5.02 -33.39
N GLU A 25 28.77 -6.05 -33.31
CA GLU A 25 30.14 -5.92 -32.80
C GLU A 25 31.01 -5.05 -33.73
N LYS A 26 30.90 -5.24 -35.05
CA LYS A 26 31.54 -4.34 -36.02
C LYS A 26 31.09 -2.89 -35.88
N LEU A 27 29.81 -2.65 -35.58
CA LEU A 27 29.26 -1.32 -35.33
C LEU A 27 29.75 -0.71 -34.00
N ASN A 28 30.31 -1.48 -33.08
CA ASN A 28 30.84 -0.95 -31.82
C ASN A 28 32.37 -0.82 -31.82
N GLN A 29 33.04 -1.34 -32.84
CA GLN A 29 34.50 -1.29 -32.96
C GLN A 29 34.98 0.02 -33.59
N GLY A 30 35.94 0.67 -32.92
CA GLY A 30 36.63 1.85 -33.42
C GLY A 30 35.74 3.07 -33.70
N PRO A 31 36.28 4.13 -34.33
CA PRO A 31 35.50 5.29 -34.75
C PRO A 31 34.56 4.97 -35.92
N PRO A 32 33.43 5.70 -36.05
CA PRO A 32 32.47 5.46 -37.11
C PRO A 32 33.08 5.73 -38.49
N LYS A 33 32.91 4.79 -39.42
CA LYS A 33 33.50 4.87 -40.77
C LYS A 33 32.65 5.66 -41.75
N SER A 34 31.34 5.80 -41.48
CA SER A 34 30.40 6.51 -42.33
C SER A 34 29.35 7.28 -41.53
N LYS A 35 28.61 8.19 -42.17
CA LYS A 35 27.48 8.88 -41.54
C LYS A 35 26.39 7.89 -41.11
N ALA A 36 26.14 6.86 -41.91
CA ALA A 36 25.19 5.81 -41.57
C ALA A 36 25.64 4.98 -40.35
N ASP A 37 26.94 4.70 -40.24
CA ASP A 37 27.52 4.00 -39.08
C ASP A 37 27.38 4.85 -37.81
N ARG A 38 27.65 6.16 -37.90
CA ARG A 38 27.43 7.09 -36.79
C ARG A 38 25.97 7.12 -36.34
N LEU A 39 25.03 7.23 -37.27
CA LEU A 39 23.60 7.23 -36.97
C LEU A 39 23.15 5.90 -36.36
N ALA A 40 23.62 4.77 -36.89
CA ALA A 40 23.31 3.44 -36.36
C ALA A 40 23.79 3.28 -34.90
N ARG A 41 24.99 3.77 -34.58
CA ARG A 41 25.53 3.76 -33.21
C ARG A 41 24.68 4.63 -32.28
N GLU A 42 24.28 5.81 -32.73
CA GLU A 42 23.41 6.71 -31.97
C GLU A 42 22.07 6.03 -31.63
N PHE A 43 21.44 5.37 -32.60
CA PHE A 43 20.22 4.59 -32.34
C PHE A 43 20.44 3.43 -31.37
N ILE A 44 21.56 2.71 -31.47
CA ILE A 44 21.89 1.65 -30.52
C ILE A 44 22.02 2.23 -29.11
N THR A 45 22.73 3.35 -28.95
CA THR A 45 22.86 4.03 -27.65
C THR A 45 21.49 4.43 -27.10
N MET A 46 20.62 5.05 -27.90
CA MET A 46 19.28 5.41 -27.47
C MET A 46 18.47 4.19 -27.02
N LEU A 47 18.51 3.10 -27.79
CA LEU A 47 17.77 1.86 -27.48
C LEU A 47 18.31 1.11 -26.25
N THR A 48 19.59 1.28 -25.89
CA THR A 48 20.13 0.66 -24.67
C THR A 48 19.56 1.28 -23.39
N ASN A 49 19.14 2.54 -23.42
CA ASN A 49 18.46 3.18 -22.31
C ASN A 49 17.45 4.23 -22.81
N PRO A 50 16.28 3.80 -23.31
CA PRO A 50 15.31 4.69 -23.94
C PRO A 50 14.82 5.79 -23.00
N SER A 51 14.71 5.50 -21.70
CA SER A 51 14.21 6.43 -20.68
C SER A 51 15.07 7.70 -20.57
N LYS A 52 16.36 7.66 -20.93
CA LYS A 52 17.24 8.84 -20.94
C LYS A 52 17.08 9.74 -22.15
N HIS A 53 16.34 9.29 -23.17
CA HIS A 53 16.23 9.95 -24.47
C HIS A 53 14.78 10.30 -24.82
N ILE A 54 13.88 10.35 -23.83
CA ILE A 54 12.47 10.69 -24.02
C ILE A 54 12.25 12.15 -24.44
N ASP A 55 13.18 13.04 -24.09
CA ASP A 55 13.11 14.47 -24.43
C ASP A 55 13.72 14.78 -25.81
N ASP A 56 14.15 13.76 -26.57
CA ASP A 56 14.65 13.96 -27.93
C ASP A 56 13.54 14.45 -28.86
N SER A 57 13.80 15.54 -29.58
CA SER A 57 12.79 16.19 -30.43
C SER A 57 12.25 15.30 -31.55
N ASN A 58 13.04 14.35 -32.05
CA ASN A 58 12.64 13.50 -33.17
C ASN A 58 12.24 12.09 -32.71
N HIS A 59 12.98 11.53 -31.76
CA HIS A 59 12.88 10.13 -31.36
C HIS A 59 12.22 9.93 -30.00
N GLY A 60 11.94 10.99 -29.24
CA GLY A 60 11.42 10.93 -27.87
C GLY A 60 10.13 10.11 -27.75
N ASN A 61 9.17 10.32 -28.65
CA ASN A 61 7.93 9.54 -28.71
C ASN A 61 8.19 8.03 -28.89
N SER A 62 9.16 7.66 -29.72
CA SER A 62 9.56 6.26 -29.90
C SER A 62 10.27 5.72 -28.65
N MET A 63 11.10 6.53 -28.00
CA MET A 63 11.80 6.14 -26.77
C MET A 63 10.85 5.91 -25.59
N ILE A 64 9.77 6.67 -25.48
CA ILE A 64 8.68 6.42 -24.51
C ILE A 64 8.06 5.04 -24.76
N TYR A 65 7.76 4.73 -26.02
CA TYR A 65 7.19 3.43 -26.38
C TYR A 65 8.13 2.27 -26.01
N TYR A 66 9.42 2.37 -26.36
CA TYR A 66 10.41 1.34 -26.01
C TYR A 66 10.61 1.20 -24.51
N SER A 67 10.64 2.30 -23.75
CA SER A 67 10.70 2.27 -22.30
C SER A 67 9.51 1.48 -21.74
N SER A 68 8.29 1.74 -22.23
CA SER A 68 7.09 1.03 -21.77
C SER A 68 7.12 -0.48 -22.06
N LEU A 69 7.76 -0.90 -23.17
CA LEU A 69 7.93 -2.31 -23.49
C LEU A 69 8.95 -2.99 -22.57
N ILE A 70 10.05 -2.30 -22.26
CA ILE A 70 11.07 -2.78 -21.31
C ILE A 70 10.46 -2.93 -19.92
N ASP A 71 9.70 -1.93 -19.47
CA ASP A 71 9.01 -1.96 -18.18
C ASP A 71 8.05 -3.14 -18.09
N LYS A 72 7.21 -3.33 -19.12
CA LYS A 72 6.33 -4.51 -19.23
C LYS A 72 7.09 -5.83 -19.20
N HIS A 73 8.20 -5.94 -19.92
CA HIS A 73 9.03 -7.13 -19.93
C HIS A 73 9.64 -7.42 -18.55
N ASN A 74 10.11 -6.38 -17.85
CA ASN A 74 10.72 -6.49 -16.53
C ASN A 74 9.67 -6.65 -15.40
N GLY A 75 8.38 -6.66 -15.72
CA GLY A 75 7.30 -6.70 -14.73
C GLY A 75 7.15 -5.40 -13.93
N ILE A 76 7.81 -4.32 -14.36
CA ILE A 76 7.68 -3.00 -13.77
C ILE A 76 6.41 -2.40 -14.35
N SER A 77 5.37 -2.27 -13.52
CA SER A 77 4.17 -1.55 -13.93
C SER A 77 4.53 -0.06 -14.04
N PRO A 78 4.13 0.65 -15.12
CA PRO A 78 4.39 2.08 -15.23
C PRO A 78 3.81 2.82 -14.02
N ALA A 79 4.41 3.96 -13.68
CA ALA A 79 3.93 4.80 -12.59
C ALA A 79 2.44 5.12 -12.80
N LYS A 80 1.63 4.83 -11.78
CA LYS A 80 0.17 5.02 -11.85
C LYS A 80 -0.14 6.48 -12.15
N THR A 81 -1.00 6.71 -13.13
CA THR A 81 -1.46 8.06 -13.47
C THR A 81 -2.27 8.67 -12.32
N ALA A 82 -2.37 10.00 -12.26
CA ALA A 82 -3.18 10.68 -11.26
C ALA A 82 -4.65 10.20 -11.25
N GLU A 83 -5.20 9.86 -12.42
CA GLU A 83 -6.54 9.27 -12.54
C GLU A 83 -6.65 7.87 -11.94
N GLU A 84 -5.65 7.00 -12.16
CA GLU A 84 -5.60 5.66 -11.58
C GLU A 84 -5.46 5.71 -10.05
N ILE A 85 -4.65 6.66 -9.56
CA ILE A 85 -4.54 6.96 -8.14
C ILE A 85 -5.91 7.40 -7.59
N GLY A 86 -6.58 8.34 -8.27
CA GLY A 86 -7.92 8.80 -7.92
C GLY A 86 -8.97 7.68 -7.89
N LYS A 87 -8.97 6.78 -8.88
CA LYS A 87 -9.85 5.60 -8.92
C LYS A 87 -9.60 4.70 -7.72
N ARG A 88 -8.33 4.43 -7.37
CA ARG A 88 -7.97 3.60 -6.21
C ARG A 88 -8.43 4.24 -4.90
N PHE A 89 -8.28 5.55 -4.74
CA PHE A 89 -8.80 6.26 -3.55
C PHE A 89 -10.33 6.21 -3.48
N LYS A 90 -11.03 6.32 -4.61
CA LYS A 90 -12.49 6.20 -4.66
C LYS A 90 -12.94 4.79 -4.27
N GLU A 91 -12.25 3.75 -4.73
CA GLU A 91 -12.50 2.37 -4.32
C GLU A 91 -12.24 2.15 -2.84
N LEU A 92 -11.14 2.70 -2.30
CA LEU A 92 -10.83 2.62 -0.87
C LEU A 92 -11.91 3.30 -0.02
N ARG A 93 -12.39 4.50 -0.40
CA ARG A 93 -13.49 5.18 0.31
C ARG A 93 -14.82 4.41 0.28
N ARG A 94 -15.04 3.56 -0.73
CA ARG A 94 -16.24 2.71 -0.80
C ARG A 94 -16.16 1.51 0.14
N LYS A 95 -14.95 1.10 0.55
CA LYS A 95 -14.80 0.07 1.57
C LYS A 95 -15.08 0.71 2.93
N LYS A 96 -15.99 0.10 3.71
CA LYS A 96 -16.18 0.49 5.11
C LYS A 96 -14.94 0.08 5.89
N ASP A 97 -14.42 0.99 6.72
CA ASP A 97 -13.38 0.67 7.69
C ASP A 97 -13.98 -0.21 8.80
N THR A 98 -13.87 -1.53 8.64
CA THR A 98 -14.16 -2.50 9.70
C THR A 98 -12.93 -2.61 10.58
N SER A 99 -12.90 -1.91 11.71
CA SER A 99 -11.84 -2.10 12.68
C SER A 99 -12.19 -3.29 13.57
N ILE A 100 -11.35 -4.33 13.55
CA ILE A 100 -11.50 -5.55 14.37
C ILE A 100 -11.68 -5.19 15.85
N ILE A 101 -11.00 -4.15 16.34
CA ILE A 101 -11.14 -3.67 17.73
C ILE A 101 -12.56 -3.15 18.01
N ARG A 102 -13.17 -2.38 17.11
CA ARG A 102 -14.57 -1.92 17.25
C ARG A 102 -15.55 -3.09 17.20
N ASP A 103 -15.30 -4.05 16.31
CA ASP A 103 -16.23 -5.16 16.07
C ASP A 103 -16.11 -6.27 17.14
N VAL A 104 -14.94 -6.45 17.77
CA VAL A 104 -14.67 -7.54 18.72
C VAL A 104 -14.55 -7.06 20.17
N ALA A 105 -13.97 -5.89 20.43
CA ALA A 105 -13.69 -5.43 21.79
C ALA A 105 -14.83 -4.62 22.41
N ASN A 106 -15.63 -3.92 21.61
CA ASN A 106 -16.79 -3.19 22.11
C ASN A 106 -18.07 -4.04 22.02
N GLN A 107 -18.12 -5.11 22.83
CA GLN A 107 -19.32 -5.94 22.98
C GLN A 107 -20.35 -5.32 23.94
N ASN A 108 -20.32 -3.99 24.13
CA ASN A 108 -21.27 -3.33 24.99
C ASN A 108 -22.68 -3.44 24.37
N LYS A 109 -23.49 -4.31 24.98
CA LYS A 109 -24.88 -4.56 24.59
C LYS A 109 -25.76 -3.32 24.69
N TRP A 110 -25.34 -2.32 25.48
CA TRP A 110 -26.08 -1.08 25.69
C TRP A 110 -25.51 0.15 24.96
N SER A 111 -24.62 -0.06 23.99
CA SER A 111 -23.99 1.03 23.23
C SER A 111 -24.97 1.81 22.35
N GLU A 112 -25.92 1.11 21.74
CA GLU A 112 -26.91 1.69 20.83
C GLU A 112 -28.31 1.77 21.47
N ASN A 113 -28.61 0.94 22.48
CA ASN A 113 -29.90 0.90 23.18
C ASN A 113 -29.71 0.77 24.69
N PRO A 114 -30.42 1.55 25.53
CA PRO A 114 -30.33 1.42 26.98
C PRO A 114 -30.89 0.07 27.49
N PRO A 115 -30.50 -0.38 28.70
CA PRO A 115 -31.00 -1.63 29.28
C PRO A 115 -32.51 -1.59 29.53
N ASP A 116 -33.18 -2.72 29.33
CA ASP A 116 -34.61 -2.85 29.61
C ASP A 116 -34.91 -2.88 31.12
N PHE A 117 -36.17 -2.73 31.51
CA PHE A 117 -36.61 -2.74 32.91
C PHE A 117 -36.11 -3.96 33.69
N PHE A 118 -36.22 -5.17 33.13
CA PHE A 118 -35.77 -6.39 33.77
C PHE A 118 -34.24 -6.45 33.92
N GLU A 119 -33.50 -6.01 32.90
CA GLU A 119 -32.03 -5.96 32.94
C GLU A 119 -31.54 -4.94 33.97
N ARG A 120 -32.24 -3.82 34.13
CA ARG A 120 -31.93 -2.81 35.16
C ARG A 120 -32.10 -3.38 36.57
N GLU A 121 -33.17 -4.13 36.81
CA GLU A 121 -33.43 -4.74 38.12
C GLU A 121 -32.38 -5.79 38.47
N GLU A 122 -31.98 -6.62 37.50
CA GLU A 122 -30.90 -7.60 37.66
C GLU A 122 -29.55 -6.93 37.97
N LEU A 123 -29.22 -5.83 37.28
CA LEU A 123 -28.02 -5.04 37.55
C LEU A 123 -28.05 -4.41 38.95
N LEU A 124 -29.20 -3.89 39.36
CA LEU A 124 -29.36 -3.33 40.71
C LEU A 124 -29.13 -4.41 41.77
N GLN A 125 -29.67 -5.61 41.60
CA GLN A 125 -29.42 -6.72 42.52
C GLN A 125 -27.93 -7.09 42.58
N LEU A 126 -27.24 -7.19 41.44
CA LEU A 126 -25.81 -7.50 41.40
C LEU A 126 -24.93 -6.44 42.09
N ILE A 127 -25.29 -5.16 41.95
CA ILE A 127 -24.61 -4.04 42.62
C ILE A 127 -24.86 -4.07 44.13
N THR A 128 -26.07 -4.46 44.54
CA THR A 128 -26.47 -4.50 45.95
C THR A 128 -25.87 -5.71 46.67
N ASP A 129 -25.78 -6.87 46.00
CA ASP A 129 -25.17 -8.09 46.53
C ASP A 129 -23.64 -7.98 46.71
N SER A 130 -22.97 -7.16 45.88
CA SER A 130 -21.52 -6.95 45.93
C SER A 130 -21.05 -5.84 46.88
N ASN A 131 -21.95 -5.25 47.67
CA ASN A 131 -21.59 -4.21 48.63
C ASN A 131 -22.26 -4.37 50.01
N SER A 132 -22.21 -5.59 50.55
CA SER A 132 -22.19 -5.79 52.01
C SER A 132 -20.81 -5.49 52.64
N ILE A 133 -19.97 -4.66 52.00
CA ILE A 133 -18.80 -4.08 52.65
C ILE A 133 -19.31 -3.13 53.73
N ASN A 134 -19.55 -3.73 54.90
CA ASN A 134 -19.75 -3.13 56.21
C ASN A 134 -20.27 -1.70 56.19
N ASN A 135 -21.59 -1.60 55.95
CA ASN A 135 -22.39 -0.47 56.41
C ASN A 135 -22.55 -0.46 57.95
N LEU A 136 -21.51 -0.88 58.70
CA LEU A 136 -21.47 -0.94 60.17
C LEU A 136 -20.65 0.21 60.78
N ASN A 137 -20.24 1.19 59.98
CA ASN A 137 -19.40 2.29 60.47
C ASN A 137 -20.09 3.65 60.49
N TRP A 138 -21.38 3.76 60.12
CA TRP A 138 -22.09 5.04 60.24
C TRP A 138 -22.39 5.40 61.68
N ASP A 139 -22.79 4.44 62.52
CA ASP A 139 -23.00 4.72 63.94
C ASP A 139 -21.71 5.19 64.61
N LYS A 140 -20.58 4.59 64.24
CA LYS A 140 -19.27 5.00 64.75
C LYS A 140 -18.81 6.35 64.19
N LEU A 141 -19.03 6.64 62.91
CA LEU A 141 -18.79 7.97 62.33
C LEU A 141 -19.69 9.05 62.95
N LEU A 142 -20.95 8.74 63.22
CA LEU A 142 -21.89 9.65 63.87
C LEU A 142 -21.50 9.90 65.33
N SER A 143 -20.98 8.87 66.01
CA SER A 143 -20.45 9.01 67.37
C SER A 143 -19.18 9.88 67.38
N GLU A 144 -18.26 9.64 66.45
CA GLU A 144 -16.99 10.39 66.32
C GLU A 144 -17.24 11.87 65.94
N VAL A 145 -18.21 12.14 65.06
CA VAL A 145 -18.62 13.51 64.73
C VAL A 145 -19.36 14.18 65.90
N GLY A 146 -20.11 13.40 66.70
CA GLY A 146 -20.78 13.87 67.91
C GLY A 146 -19.78 14.33 68.98
N GLU A 147 -18.76 13.52 69.28
CA GLU A 147 -17.69 13.89 70.22
C GLU A 147 -16.95 15.16 69.76
N LEU A 148 -16.67 15.28 68.47
CA LEU A 148 -15.92 16.42 67.92
C LEU A 148 -16.70 17.74 67.94
N LEU A 149 -18.04 17.68 68.02
CA LEU A 149 -18.90 18.87 68.15
C LEU A 149 -19.16 19.24 69.62
N GLU A 150 -19.07 18.29 70.56
CA GLU A 150 -19.22 18.57 72.00
C GLU A 150 -17.96 19.21 72.61
N ASP A 151 -16.78 18.99 72.01
CA ASP A 151 -15.50 19.58 72.45
C ASP A 151 -15.35 21.09 72.12
N ASP A 152 -16.20 21.66 71.26
CA ASP A 152 -16.16 23.08 70.86
C ASP A 152 -17.02 24.01 71.76
N ASP A 153 -17.73 23.48 72.76
CA ASP A 153 -18.66 24.23 73.64
C ASP A 153 -18.12 24.46 75.10
N THR A 154 -16.80 24.47 75.31
CA THR A 154 -16.16 24.95 76.58
C THR A 154 -15.20 26.12 76.41
#